data_AF-A0A401UU42-F1
#
_entry.id   AF-A0A401UU42-F1
#
_cell.length_a   1.000
_cell.length_b   1.000
_cell.length_c   1.000
_cell.angle_alpha   90.00
_cell.angle_beta   90.00
_cell.angle_gamma   90.00
#
_symmetry.space_group_name_H-M   'P 1'
#
loop_
_entity.id
_entity.type
_entity.pdbx_description
1 polymer ?
#
loop_
_entity_poly.entity_id
_entity_poly.type
_entity_poly.pdbx_seq_one_letter_code
_entity_poly.pdbx_strand_id
1 'polypeptide(L)'
;MNYNYLFTKLIKCYCGGNYRGKLERKVPSYICSKYSNYGSCTRRKVKEDLLLYYVERFCREQGITFEKNIYFIHEIVDIITVNEEGKTTIKYKNGEEQKIS
;
A
#
# COMPACT_ATOMS: atom_id res chain seq x y z
N MET A 1 -5.39 12.60 -17.30
CA MET A 1 -5.32 12.92 -15.86
C MET A 1 -4.39 11.93 -15.20
N ASN A 2 -3.40 12.41 -14.45
CA ASN A 2 -2.50 11.56 -13.68
C ASN A 2 -3.21 11.16 -12.38
N TYR A 3 -3.26 9.87 -12.04
CA TYR A 3 -3.90 9.43 -10.79
C TYR A 3 -2.95 9.67 -9.61
N ASN A 4 -3.46 10.27 -8.53
CA ASN A 4 -2.68 10.50 -7.32
C ASN A 4 -2.74 9.27 -6.41
N TYR A 5 -1.68 8.48 -6.43
CA TYR A 5 -1.54 7.27 -5.61
C TYR A 5 -1.27 7.61 -4.15
N LEU A 6 -2.17 7.20 -3.26
CA LEU A 6 -2.19 7.61 -1.86
C LEU A 6 -1.09 6.96 -1.01
N PHE A 7 -0.63 5.77 -1.39
CA PHE A 7 0.39 4.98 -0.69
C PHE A 7 1.74 4.99 -1.42
N THR A 8 1.96 6.01 -2.25
CA THR A 8 3.21 6.14 -2.99
C THR A 8 4.40 6.15 -2.03
N LYS A 9 5.47 5.43 -2.37
CA LYS A 9 6.71 5.26 -1.55
C LYS A 9 6.55 4.49 -0.22
N LEU A 10 5.33 4.21 0.25
CA LEU A 10 5.11 3.46 1.50
C LEU A 10 5.23 1.94 1.33
N ILE A 11 5.01 1.41 0.12
CA ILE A 11 4.92 -0.04 -0.13
C ILE A 11 6.27 -0.63 -0.58
N LYS A 12 6.83 -1.54 0.22
CA LYS A 12 8.08 -2.29 0.00
C LYS A 12 7.82 -3.75 -0.36
N CYS A 13 8.59 -4.25 -1.31
CA CYS A 13 8.59 -5.65 -1.72
C CYS A 13 9.69 -6.43 -1.01
N TYR A 14 9.47 -7.72 -0.76
CA TYR A 14 10.47 -8.67 -0.27
C TYR A 14 11.77 -8.66 -1.09
N CYS A 15 11.70 -8.40 -2.41
CA CYS A 15 12.88 -8.34 -3.28
C CYS A 15 13.73 -7.06 -3.13
N GLY A 16 13.43 -6.21 -2.14
CA GLY A 16 14.06 -4.90 -1.93
C GLY A 16 13.59 -3.80 -2.90
N GLY A 17 12.68 -4.11 -3.81
CA GLY A 17 12.07 -3.13 -4.71
C GLY A 17 10.94 -2.34 -4.04
N ASN A 18 10.67 -1.14 -4.54
CA ASN A 18 9.46 -0.39 -4.19
C ASN A 18 8.30 -0.80 -5.09
N TYR A 19 7.08 -0.81 -4.56
CA TYR A 19 5.90 -0.85 -5.41
C TYR A 19 5.63 0.54 -6.00
N ARG A 20 5.13 0.55 -7.23
CA ARG A 20 4.75 1.77 -7.95
C ARG A 20 3.28 1.72 -8.31
N GLY A 21 2.64 2.88 -8.24
CA GLY A 21 1.26 3.05 -8.67
C GLY A 21 1.10 2.73 -10.16
N LYS A 22 0.09 1.94 -10.50
CA LYS A 22 -0.31 1.61 -11.86
C LYS A 22 -1.83 1.52 -11.95
N LEU A 23 -2.40 2.17 -12.96
CA LEU A 23 -3.80 2.01 -13.32
C LEU A 23 -3.94 0.73 -14.15
N GLU A 24 -4.59 -0.28 -13.59
CA GLU A 24 -4.95 -1.49 -14.32
C GLU A 24 -6.46 -1.50 -14.56
N ARG A 25 -6.88 -1.37 -15.82
CA ARG A 25 -8.31 -1.31 -16.20
C ARG A 25 -9.09 -0.24 -15.39
N LYS A 26 -8.50 0.96 -15.25
CA LYS A 26 -9.03 2.08 -14.45
C LYS A 26 -9.07 1.85 -12.93
N VAL A 27 -8.52 0.74 -12.43
CA VAL A 27 -8.39 0.48 -10.99
C VAL A 27 -6.98 0.85 -10.54
N PRO A 28 -6.83 1.77 -9.57
CA PRO A 28 -5.55 2.09 -8.94
C PRO A 28 -5.00 0.87 -8.20
N SER A 29 -3.78 0.50 -8.55
CA SER A 29 -3.09 -0.63 -7.93
C SER A 29 -1.60 -0.34 -7.83
N TYR A 30 -0.90 -1.21 -7.12
CA TYR A 30 0.52 -1.11 -6.87
C TYR A 30 1.18 -2.41 -7.33
N ILE A 31 2.26 -2.30 -8.11
CA ILE A 31 3.05 -3.43 -8.59
C ILE A 31 4.53 -3.18 -8.31
N CYS A 32 5.26 -4.22 -7.94
CA CYS A 32 6.71 -4.13 -7.71
C CYS A 32 7.44 -3.58 -8.95
N SER A 33 8.30 -2.58 -8.72
CA SER A 33 9.13 -1.95 -9.77
C SER A 33 10.15 -2.91 -10.37
N LYS A 34 10.75 -3.81 -9.58
CA LYS A 34 11.71 -4.80 -10.10
C LYS A 34 11.05 -5.80 -11.06
N TYR A 35 9.82 -6.21 -10.77
CA TYR A 35 9.02 -6.98 -11.73
C TYR A 35 8.69 -6.14 -12.97
N SER A 36 8.14 -4.94 -12.77
CA SER A 36 7.62 -4.12 -13.86
C SER A 36 8.70 -3.67 -14.86
N ASN A 37 9.92 -3.45 -14.37
CA ASN A 37 11.03 -2.95 -15.19
C ASN A 37 11.95 -4.07 -15.70
N TYR A 38 12.16 -5.14 -14.91
CA TYR A 38 13.22 -6.12 -15.18
C TYR A 38 12.74 -7.58 -15.14
N GLY A 39 11.49 -7.85 -14.74
CA GLY A 39 10.97 -9.22 -14.58
C GLY A 39 11.62 -10.03 -13.46
N SER A 40 12.48 -9.43 -12.62
CA SER A 40 13.30 -10.12 -11.62
C SER A 40 12.62 -10.37 -10.27
N CYS A 41 11.29 -10.17 -10.20
CA CYS A 41 10.48 -10.36 -9.00
C CYS A 41 9.11 -10.93 -9.42
N THR A 42 8.33 -11.48 -8.50
CA THR A 42 6.96 -11.93 -8.81
C THR A 42 6.02 -10.75 -9.09
N ARG A 43 5.11 -10.89 -10.06
CA ARG A 43 4.03 -9.93 -10.34
C ARG A 43 2.93 -10.01 -9.29
N ARG A 44 3.16 -9.36 -8.15
CA ARG A 44 2.13 -9.19 -7.12
C ARG A 44 1.46 -7.83 -7.24
N LYS A 45 0.14 -7.83 -7.08
CA LYS A 45 -0.69 -6.64 -7.14
C LYS A 45 -1.28 -6.38 -5.77
N VAL A 46 -1.08 -5.17 -5.27
CA VAL A 46 -1.79 -4.65 -4.11
C VAL A 46 -2.79 -3.62 -4.62
N LYS A 47 -4.08 -3.80 -4.35
CA LYS A 47 -5.09 -2.83 -4.77
C LYS A 47 -5.17 -1.68 -3.76
N GLU A 48 -5.40 -0.46 -4.25
CA GLU A 48 -5.46 0.71 -3.37
C GLU A 48 -6.72 0.71 -2.48
N ASP A 49 -7.86 0.25 -3.01
CA ASP A 49 -9.12 0.12 -2.29
C ASP A 49 -9.01 -0.77 -1.05
N LEU A 50 -8.28 -1.88 -1.16
CA LEU A 50 -8.01 -2.80 -0.07
C LEU A 50 -7.20 -2.12 1.03
N LEU A 51 -6.15 -1.38 0.68
CA LEU A 51 -5.36 -0.65 1.67
C LEU A 51 -6.20 0.44 2.36
N LEU A 52 -7.00 1.19 1.60
CA LEU A 52 -7.89 2.21 2.16
C LEU A 52 -8.87 1.62 3.16
N TYR A 53 -9.48 0.48 2.84
CA TYR A 53 -10.40 -0.21 3.74
C TYR A 53 -9.77 -0.49 5.11
N TYR A 54 -8.54 -1.01 5.15
CA TYR A 54 -7.87 -1.30 6.42
C TYR A 54 -7.41 -0.05 7.17
N VAL A 55 -6.99 1.00 6.46
CA VAL A 55 -6.63 2.28 7.10
C VAL A 55 -7.87 2.96 7.68
N GLU A 56 -8.98 3.00 6.96
CA GLU A 56 -10.25 3.55 7.43
C GLU A 56 -10.76 2.77 8.65
N ARG A 57 -10.67 1.43 8.61
CA ARG A 57 -11.03 0.57 9.74
C ARG A 57 -10.19 0.90 10.98
N PHE A 58 -8.88 1.01 10.81
CA PHE A 58 -7.95 1.41 11.88
C PHE A 58 -8.31 2.79 12.46
N CYS A 59 -8.56 3.79 11.60
CA CYS A 59 -8.96 5.12 12.05
C CYS A 59 -10.23 5.07 12.90
N ARG A 60 -11.24 4.31 12.48
CA ARG A 60 -12.48 4.11 13.25
C ARG A 60 -12.24 3.44 14.60
N GLU A 61 -11.37 2.44 14.66
CA GLU A 61 -11.01 1.74 15.92
C GLU A 61 -10.27 2.67 16.89
N GLN A 62 -9.49 3.62 16.38
CA GLN A 62 -8.72 4.60 17.16
C GLN A 62 -9.48 5.91 17.42
N GLY A 63 -10.72 6.06 16.93
CA GLY A 63 -11.50 7.30 17.04
C GLY A 63 -10.95 8.48 16.23
N ILE A 64 -10.17 8.21 15.18
CA ILE A 64 -9.59 9.21 14.27
C ILE A 64 -10.54 9.44 13.09
N THR A 65 -10.79 10.71 12.74
CA THR A 65 -11.53 11.07 11.51
C THR A 65 -10.71 10.71 10.28
N PHE A 66 -11.23 9.82 9.44
CA PHE A 66 -10.55 9.39 8.22
C PHE A 66 -10.65 10.43 7.10
N GLU A 67 -9.50 10.78 6.51
CA GLU A 67 -9.45 11.63 5.31
C GLU A 67 -8.74 10.94 4.14
N LYS A 68 -9.40 10.91 2.98
CA LYS A 68 -8.83 10.30 1.77
C LYS A 68 -7.90 11.26 1.02
N ASN A 69 -6.72 11.53 1.57
CA ASN A 69 -5.67 12.29 0.91
C ASN A 69 -4.27 11.78 1.26
N ILE A 70 -3.26 12.13 0.45
CA ILE A 70 -1.89 11.62 0.61
C ILE A 70 -1.25 12.03 1.93
N TYR A 71 -1.51 13.25 2.41
CA TYR A 71 -0.90 13.76 3.64
C TYR A 71 -1.38 12.97 4.85
N PHE A 72 -2.70 12.78 4.97
CA PHE A 72 -3.30 11.97 6.01
C PHE A 72 -2.80 10.52 6.00
N ILE A 73 -2.75 9.88 4.83
CA ILE A 73 -2.28 8.50 4.73
C ILE A 73 -0.82 8.37 5.18
N HIS A 74 0.04 9.32 4.85
CA HIS A 74 1.44 9.32 5.28
C HIS A 74 1.64 9.67 6.76
N GLU A 75 0.67 10.35 7.39
CA GLU A 75 0.67 10.62 8.83
C GLU A 75 0.25 9.38 9.64
N ILE A 76 -0.62 8.55 9.09
CA ILE A 76 -1.14 7.34 9.76
C ILE A 76 -0.27 6.11 9.48
N VAL A 77 0.17 5.93 8.23
CA VAL A 77 0.88 4.72 7.79
C VAL A 77 2.38 4.95 7.81
N ASP A 78 3.10 4.07 8.49
CA ASP A 78 4.57 4.09 8.51
C ASP A 78 5.14 3.43 7.25
N ILE A 79 4.79 2.16 7.06
CA ILE A 79 5.31 1.35 5.96
C ILE A 79 4.35 0.20 5.66
N ILE A 80 4.30 -0.20 4.40
CA ILE A 80 3.56 -1.38 3.96
C ILE A 80 4.58 -2.36 3.39
N THR A 81 4.55 -3.60 3.84
CA THR A 81 5.47 -4.65 3.37
C THR A 81 4.69 -5.77 2.69
N VAL A 82 5.25 -6.30 1.60
CA VAL A 82 4.70 -7.47 0.90
C VAL A 82 5.75 -8.56 0.88
N ASN A 83 5.44 -9.68 1.54
CA ASN A 83 6.38 -10.80 1.70
C ASN A 83 6.47 -11.68 0.44
N GLU A 84 7.28 -12.74 0.53
CA GLU A 84 7.50 -13.74 -0.52
C GLU A 84 6.29 -14.60 -0.88
N GLU A 85 5.20 -14.57 -0.10
CA GLU A 85 3.94 -15.26 -0.41
C GLU A 85 2.87 -14.28 -0.95
N GLY A 86 3.11 -12.98 -0.80
CA GLY A 86 2.17 -11.92 -1.16
C GLY A 86 1.29 -11.43 -0.03
N LYS A 87 1.52 -11.92 1.19
CA LYS A 87 0.90 -11.38 2.40
C LYS A 87 1.37 -9.95 2.58
N THR A 88 0.40 -9.05 2.72
CA THR A 88 0.64 -7.62 2.85
C THR A 88 0.47 -7.24 4.32
N THR A 89 1.41 -6.50 4.89
CA THR A 89 1.32 -6.00 6.26
C THR A 89 1.40 -4.49 6.23
N ILE A 90 0.42 -3.82 6.83
CA ILE A 90 0.44 -2.38 7.08
C ILE A 90 0.98 -2.18 8.49
N LYS A 91 2.04 -1.39 8.63
CA LYS A 91 2.52 -0.89 9.92
C LYS A 91 2.11 0.57 10.05
N TYR A 92 1.43 0.90 11.14
CA TYR A 92 0.96 2.25 11.44
C TYR A 92 2.01 3.02 12.25
N LYS A 93 1.92 4.35 12.25
CA LYS A 93 2.86 5.23 12.99
C LYS A 93 2.78 5.08 14.50
N ASN A 94 1.67 4.58 15.03
CA ASN A 94 1.53 4.24 16.45
C ASN A 94 2.20 2.91 16.84
N GLY A 95 2.78 2.18 15.88
CA GLY A 95 3.46 0.90 16.10
C GLY A 95 2.58 -0.34 15.92
N GLU A 96 1.28 -0.20 15.75
CA GLU A 96 0.39 -1.33 15.46
C GLU A 96 0.62 -1.89 14.04
N GLU A 97 0.32 -3.17 13.86
CA GLU A 97 0.46 -3.87 12.59
C GLU A 97 -0.83 -4.60 12.19
N GLN A 98 -1.25 -4.44 10.93
CA GLN A 98 -2.39 -5.13 10.34
C GLN A 98 -1.91 -6.02 9.19
N LYS A 99 -2.10 -7.33 9.35
CA LYS A 99 -1.86 -8.31 8.28
C LYS A 99 -3.09 -8.42 7.39
N ILE A 100 -2.88 -8.40 6.09
CA ILE A 100 -3.89 -8.51 5.03
C ILE A 100 -3.66 -9.83 4.31
N SER A 101 -4.65 -10.71 4.38
CA SER A 101 -4.73 -12.00 3.68
C SER A 101 -5.57 -11.88 2.42
#